data_AF-A0A964UJN6-F1
#
_entry.id   AF-A0A964UJN6-F1
#
_cell.length_a   1.000
_cell.length_b   1.000
_cell.length_c   1.000
_cell.angle_alpha   90.00
_cell.angle_beta   90.00
_cell.angle_gamma   90.00
#
_symmetry.space_group_name_H-M   'P 1'
#
loop_
_entity.id
_entity.type
_entity.pdbx_description
1 polymer ?
#
loop_
_entity_poly.entity_id
_entity_poly.type
_entity_poly.pdbx_seq_one_letter_code
_entity_poly.pdbx_strand_id
1 'polypeptide(L)'
;MIEIPSDLHPDLVPLTFLLGNWAGAGVHDFPGSEKCNFGQEVSFTHDGRDFLEYRSHTWVLDDEGNKVKPLESESGFWRIGKDRKVEVVMVRDDGVVEVWYGELADKKPQIDLATDAVARTAASGPYSGGKRLYGYVKSDLMWVGEKQTPEVSLRPYMSAQLKKVVSPEDVAEMARNLGDLPDDGIAFFK
;
A
#
# COMPACT_ATOMS: atom_id res chain seq x y z
N MET A 1 -14.44 5.35 -9.44
CA MET A 1 -15.21 4.09 -9.28
C MET A 1 -14.17 2.97 -9.15
N ILE A 2 -14.36 2.00 -8.26
CA ILE A 2 -13.44 0.84 -8.20
C ILE A 2 -13.87 -0.12 -9.29
N GLU A 3 -12.95 -0.43 -10.21
CA GLU A 3 -13.16 -1.42 -11.26
C GLU A 3 -12.69 -2.80 -10.78
N ILE A 4 -13.44 -3.84 -11.15
CA ILE A 4 -13.14 -5.23 -10.80
C ILE A 4 -12.62 -5.91 -12.06
N PRO A 5 -11.33 -6.27 -12.14
CA PRO A 5 -10.79 -7.00 -13.27
C PRO A 5 -11.53 -8.32 -13.48
N SER A 6 -11.83 -8.66 -14.73
CA SER A 6 -12.62 -9.86 -15.04
C SER A 6 -11.87 -11.18 -14.79
N ASP A 7 -10.54 -11.12 -14.75
CA ASP A 7 -9.60 -12.19 -14.44
C ASP A 7 -9.18 -12.21 -12.96
N LEU A 8 -9.74 -11.34 -12.11
CA LEU A 8 -9.49 -11.35 -10.68
C LEU A 8 -10.11 -12.59 -10.03
N HIS A 9 -9.34 -13.28 -9.19
CA HIS A 9 -9.87 -14.39 -8.40
C HIS A 9 -11.04 -13.91 -7.50
N PRO A 10 -12.19 -14.61 -7.46
CA PRO A 10 -13.38 -14.15 -6.73
C PRO A 10 -13.15 -13.84 -5.24
N ASP A 11 -12.28 -14.60 -4.59
CA ASP A 11 -11.95 -14.37 -3.17
C ASP A 11 -11.24 -13.03 -2.94
N LEU A 12 -10.61 -12.44 -3.97
CA LEU A 12 -9.89 -11.16 -3.87
C LEU A 12 -10.78 -9.94 -4.12
N VAL A 13 -12.03 -10.13 -4.56
CA VAL A 13 -12.99 -9.02 -4.81
C VAL A 13 -13.06 -8.02 -3.63
N PRO A 14 -13.07 -8.43 -2.35
CA PRO A 14 -13.08 -7.49 -1.23
C PRO A 14 -11.83 -6.59 -1.13
N LEU A 15 -10.71 -6.98 -1.74
CA LEU A 15 -9.45 -6.24 -1.75
C LEU A 15 -9.25 -5.37 -3.00
N THR A 16 -10.23 -5.30 -3.91
CA THR A 16 -10.15 -4.55 -5.18
C THR A 16 -9.77 -3.07 -5.02
N PHE A 17 -10.10 -2.48 -3.87
CA PHE A 17 -9.71 -1.09 -3.58
C PHE A 17 -8.20 -0.88 -3.43
N LEU A 18 -7.41 -1.95 -3.21
CA LEU A 18 -5.95 -1.88 -3.17
C LEU A 18 -5.32 -1.97 -4.56
N LEU A 19 -5.99 -2.60 -5.53
CA LEU A 19 -5.40 -2.91 -6.83
C LEU A 19 -4.90 -1.68 -7.59
N GLY A 20 -3.75 -1.84 -8.25
CA GLY A 20 -3.11 -0.85 -9.10
C GLY A 20 -1.85 -0.24 -8.49
N ASN A 21 -1.38 0.82 -9.15
CA ASN A 21 -0.22 1.59 -8.74
C ASN A 21 -0.66 2.83 -7.95
N TRP A 22 0.06 3.12 -6.88
CA TRP A 22 -0.19 4.23 -5.98
C TRP A 22 1.10 5.00 -5.76
N ALA A 23 1.00 6.32 -5.71
CA ALA A 23 2.12 7.20 -5.40
C ALA A 23 1.67 8.35 -4.52
N GLY A 24 2.54 8.78 -3.60
CA GLY A 24 2.23 9.89 -2.71
C GLY A 24 3.35 10.16 -1.73
N ALA A 25 2.98 10.76 -0.60
CA ALA A 25 3.94 11.19 0.41
C ALA A 25 3.42 10.94 1.83
N GLY A 26 4.35 10.94 2.78
CA GLY A 26 4.09 10.67 4.17
C GLY A 26 5.15 11.26 5.09
N VAL A 27 5.00 10.97 6.38
CA VAL A 27 5.91 11.41 7.45
C VAL A 27 6.50 10.18 8.13
N HIS A 28 7.82 10.19 8.32
CA HIS A 28 8.57 9.21 9.09
C HIS A 28 9.11 9.85 10.38
N ASP A 29 8.87 9.22 11.53
CA ASP A 29 9.28 9.70 12.84
C ASP A 29 9.46 8.52 13.82
N PHE A 30 10.71 8.10 14.05
CA PHE A 30 11.02 7.01 14.99
C PHE A 30 12.22 7.36 15.89
N PRO A 31 12.22 6.98 17.18
CA PRO A 31 13.36 7.23 18.07
C PRO A 31 14.67 6.66 17.50
N GLY A 32 15.72 7.47 17.51
CA GLY A 32 17.04 7.11 16.96
C GLY A 32 17.21 7.34 15.46
N SER A 33 16.18 7.86 14.78
CA SER A 33 16.23 8.24 13.37
C SER A 33 15.91 9.72 13.17
N GLU A 34 16.38 10.29 12.06
CA GLU A 34 16.01 11.64 11.66
C GLU A 34 14.56 11.65 11.15
N LYS A 35 13.76 12.58 11.68
CA LYS A 35 12.41 12.83 11.19
C LYS A 35 12.46 13.39 9.78
N CYS A 36 11.67 12.84 8.87
CA CYS A 36 11.61 13.33 7.50
C CYS A 36 10.23 13.15 6.87
N ASN A 37 10.00 13.91 5.79
CA ASN A 37 8.97 13.56 4.83
C ASN A 37 9.53 12.51 3.86
N PHE A 38 8.67 11.60 3.41
CA PHE A 38 9.05 10.60 2.43
C PHE A 38 8.05 10.54 1.29
N GLY A 39 8.55 10.21 0.10
CA GLY A 39 7.75 9.83 -1.05
C GLY A 39 7.63 8.32 -1.09
N GLN A 40 6.52 7.82 -1.62
CA GLN A 40 6.25 6.40 -1.70
C GLN A 40 5.62 6.02 -3.03
N GLU A 41 6.04 4.89 -3.56
CA GLU A 41 5.38 4.17 -4.64
C GLU A 41 4.99 2.78 -4.12
N VAL A 42 3.77 2.35 -4.43
CA VAL A 42 3.21 1.06 -4.06
C VAL A 42 2.50 0.45 -5.26
N SER A 43 2.69 -0.85 -5.48
CA SER A 43 1.92 -1.62 -6.44
C SER A 43 1.22 -2.79 -5.75
N PHE A 44 -0.07 -2.95 -6.05
CA PHE A 44 -0.83 -4.18 -5.79
C PHE A 44 -1.30 -4.77 -7.11
N THR A 45 -0.83 -5.96 -7.45
CA THR A 45 -1.16 -6.65 -8.70
C THR A 45 -1.66 -8.07 -8.43
N HIS A 46 -2.18 -8.75 -9.44
CA HIS A 46 -2.58 -10.15 -9.37
C HIS A 46 -2.25 -10.85 -10.69
N ASP A 47 -2.20 -12.18 -10.65
CA ASP A 47 -2.03 -13.03 -11.83
C ASP A 47 -3.21 -14.01 -12.02
N GLY A 48 -4.32 -13.75 -11.35
CA GLY A 48 -5.56 -14.53 -11.40
C GLY A 48 -5.65 -15.63 -10.33
N ARG A 49 -4.59 -15.84 -9.54
CA ARG A 49 -4.63 -16.70 -8.36
C ARG A 49 -5.15 -15.94 -7.13
N ASP A 50 -5.32 -16.65 -6.03
CA ASP A 50 -5.95 -16.19 -4.78
C ASP A 50 -5.01 -15.38 -3.87
N PHE A 51 -4.18 -14.51 -4.46
CA PHE A 51 -3.34 -13.55 -3.74
C PHE A 51 -3.14 -12.25 -4.53
N LEU A 52 -2.79 -11.18 -3.81
CA LEU A 52 -2.22 -9.97 -4.41
C LEU A 52 -0.70 -9.98 -4.24
N GLU A 53 0.02 -9.63 -5.29
CA GLU A 53 1.43 -9.26 -5.20
C GLU A 53 1.53 -7.82 -4.70
N TYR A 54 2.42 -7.59 -3.75
CA TYR A 54 2.65 -6.30 -3.12
C TYR A 54 4.11 -5.90 -3.27
N ARG A 55 4.34 -4.63 -3.63
CA ARG A 55 5.67 -4.03 -3.60
C ARG A 55 5.57 -2.57 -3.19
N SER A 56 6.48 -2.12 -2.35
CA SER A 56 6.62 -0.72 -1.96
C SER A 56 8.07 -0.27 -1.95
N HIS A 57 8.31 0.95 -2.40
CA HIS A 57 9.57 1.65 -2.18
C HIS A 57 9.28 3.04 -1.65
N THR A 58 10.15 3.50 -0.76
CA THR A 58 10.08 4.84 -0.18
C THR A 58 11.40 5.56 -0.30
N TRP A 59 11.34 6.89 -0.33
CA TRP A 59 12.51 7.78 -0.42
C TRP A 59 12.32 8.97 0.50
N VAL A 60 13.40 9.42 1.13
CA VAL A 60 13.42 10.72 1.81
C VAL A 60 13.22 11.83 0.77
N LEU A 61 12.39 12.82 1.11
CA LEU A 61 12.17 14.02 0.30
C LEU A 61 12.91 15.23 0.88
N ASP A 62 13.34 16.13 0.02
CA ASP A 62 13.73 17.49 0.41
C ASP A 62 12.50 18.41 0.52
N ASP A 63 12.73 19.68 0.87
CA ASP A 63 11.67 20.69 1.04
C ASP A 63 10.94 21.02 -0.28
N GLU A 64 11.53 20.72 -1.43
CA GLU A 64 10.93 20.89 -2.76
C GLU A 64 10.16 19.64 -3.21
N GLY A 65 10.24 18.54 -2.44
CA GLY A 65 9.59 17.27 -2.76
C GLY A 65 10.39 16.37 -3.70
N ASN A 66 11.68 16.66 -3.94
CA ASN A 66 12.55 15.81 -4.74
C ASN A 66 13.00 14.59 -3.93
N LYS A 67 13.15 13.44 -4.60
CA LYS A 67 13.67 12.21 -3.98
C LYS A 67 15.18 12.35 -3.73
N VAL A 68 15.59 12.29 -2.46
CA VAL A 68 16.99 12.48 -2.05
C VAL A 68 17.73 11.14 -1.91
N LYS A 69 17.14 10.18 -1.19
CA LYS A 69 17.73 8.85 -0.98
C LYS A 69 16.65 7.81 -0.66
N PRO A 70 16.86 6.51 -0.96
CA PRO A 70 15.98 5.44 -0.50
C PRO A 70 15.82 5.43 1.03
N LEU A 71 14.63 5.04 1.50
CA LEU A 71 14.30 4.94 2.93
C LEU A 71 14.04 3.49 3.35
N GLU A 72 12.92 2.90 2.93
CA GLU A 72 12.54 1.50 3.17
C GLU A 72 11.96 0.90 1.88
N SER A 73 12.22 -0.39 1.63
CA SER A 73 11.60 -1.15 0.54
C SER A 73 11.12 -2.52 1.01
N GLU A 74 9.98 -2.94 0.49
CA GLU A 74 9.38 -4.22 0.88
C GLU A 74 8.54 -4.82 -0.23
N SER A 75 8.40 -6.14 -0.19
CA SER A 75 7.55 -6.88 -1.12
C SER A 75 7.02 -8.15 -0.50
N GLY A 76 5.89 -8.63 -1.01
CA GLY A 76 5.21 -9.77 -0.42
C GLY A 76 3.91 -10.15 -1.12
N PHE A 77 3.12 -10.96 -0.44
CA PHE A 77 1.85 -11.45 -0.94
C PHE A 77 0.77 -11.28 0.11
N TRP A 78 -0.40 -10.80 -0.32
CA TRP A 78 -1.59 -10.62 0.52
C TRP A 78 -2.65 -11.63 0.12
N ARG A 79 -3.31 -12.23 1.11
CA ARG A 79 -4.41 -13.18 0.91
C ARG A 79 -5.57 -12.80 1.82
N ILE A 80 -6.78 -13.19 1.45
CA ILE A 80 -7.98 -12.98 2.26
C ILE A 80 -8.83 -14.24 2.30
N GLY A 81 -9.25 -14.63 3.51
CA GLY A 81 -10.18 -15.72 3.75
C GLY A 81 -11.64 -15.30 3.60
N LYS A 82 -12.53 -16.30 3.52
CA LYS A 82 -14.00 -16.08 3.41
C LYS A 82 -14.61 -15.36 4.61
N ASP A 83 -13.93 -15.40 5.75
CA ASP A 83 -14.27 -14.72 6.99
C ASP A 83 -13.64 -13.31 7.10
N ARG A 84 -13.13 -12.77 5.98
CA ARG A 84 -12.48 -11.46 5.88
C ARG A 84 -11.16 -11.35 6.64
N LYS A 85 -10.59 -12.47 7.08
CA LYS A 85 -9.25 -12.49 7.67
C LYS A 85 -8.21 -12.29 6.59
N VAL A 86 -7.28 -11.39 6.85
CA VAL A 86 -6.20 -11.04 5.93
C VAL A 86 -4.91 -11.62 6.48
N GLU A 87 -4.12 -12.24 5.60
CA GLU A 87 -2.76 -12.67 5.91
C GLU A 87 -1.79 -12.08 4.89
N VAL A 88 -0.62 -11.67 5.38
CA VAL A 88 0.44 -11.10 4.53
C VAL A 88 1.77 -11.74 4.90
N VAL A 89 2.50 -12.19 3.89
CA VAL A 89 3.91 -12.55 4.02
C VAL A 89 4.73 -11.53 3.28
N MET A 90 5.75 -10.95 3.92
CA MET A 90 6.61 -9.99 3.25
C MET A 90 8.06 -10.02 3.74
N VAL A 91 8.92 -9.48 2.88
CA VAL A 91 10.35 -9.29 3.11
C VAL A 91 10.69 -7.82 2.95
N ARG A 92 11.68 -7.38 3.73
CA ARG A 92 12.16 -5.99 3.75
C ARG A 92 13.63 -5.94 3.30
N ASP A 93 14.02 -4.81 2.75
CA ASP A 93 15.37 -4.56 2.23
C ASP A 93 16.46 -4.63 3.30
N ASP A 94 16.10 -4.45 4.57
CA ASP A 94 16.98 -4.52 5.73
C ASP A 94 17.16 -5.94 6.31
N GLY A 95 16.71 -6.98 5.58
CA GLY A 95 16.93 -8.38 5.94
C GLY A 95 15.96 -8.89 7.02
N VAL A 96 14.72 -8.38 7.01
CA VAL A 96 13.61 -8.83 7.85
C VAL A 96 12.59 -9.59 6.99
N VAL A 97 12.04 -10.68 7.54
CA VAL A 97 10.87 -11.37 7.00
C VAL A 97 9.75 -11.40 8.04
N GLU A 98 8.51 -11.28 7.58
CA GLU A 98 7.36 -11.06 8.46
C GLU A 98 6.14 -11.86 7.99
N VAL A 99 5.35 -12.31 8.97
CA VAL A 99 3.98 -12.80 8.78
C VAL A 99 3.05 -11.88 9.53
N TRP A 100 2.01 -11.39 8.85
CA TRP A 100 1.01 -10.50 9.40
C TRP A 100 -0.36 -11.15 9.32
N TYR A 101 -1.16 -10.93 10.35
CA TYR A 101 -2.57 -11.29 10.38
C TYR A 101 -3.43 -10.08 10.68
N GLY A 102 -4.67 -10.12 10.19
CA GLY A 102 -5.61 -9.05 10.42
C GLY A 102 -6.98 -9.31 9.84
N GLU A 103 -7.73 -8.25 9.61
CA GLU A 103 -9.11 -8.34 9.13
C GLU A 103 -9.51 -7.12 8.31
N LEU A 104 -10.26 -7.36 7.25
CA LEU A 104 -10.96 -6.31 6.50
C LEU A 104 -12.27 -5.97 7.20
N ALA A 105 -12.38 -4.72 7.67
CA ALA A 105 -13.51 -4.22 8.44
C ALA A 105 -14.87 -4.36 7.71
N ASP A 106 -15.94 -4.66 8.46
CA ASP A 106 -17.27 -4.81 7.86
C ASP A 106 -17.74 -3.51 7.19
N LYS A 107 -18.21 -3.65 5.94
CA LYS A 107 -18.73 -2.56 5.09
C LYS A 107 -17.82 -1.34 4.92
N LYS A 108 -16.53 -1.47 5.20
CA LYS A 108 -15.54 -0.38 5.08
C LYS A 108 -14.30 -0.89 4.37
N PRO A 109 -13.70 -0.11 3.44
CA PRO A 109 -12.43 -0.45 2.82
C PRO A 109 -11.28 -0.09 3.78
N GLN A 110 -11.24 -0.78 4.92
CA GLN A 110 -10.25 -0.58 5.99
C GLN A 110 -9.71 -1.94 6.42
N ILE A 111 -8.38 -2.06 6.51
CA ILE A 111 -7.71 -3.29 6.96
C ILE A 111 -6.78 -2.95 8.11
N ASP A 112 -6.93 -3.69 9.20
CA ASP A 112 -6.05 -3.66 10.35
C ASP A 112 -5.18 -4.93 10.33
N LEU A 113 -3.87 -4.78 10.45
CA LEU A 113 -2.88 -5.86 10.48
C LEU A 113 -1.98 -5.75 11.71
N ALA A 114 -1.50 -6.88 12.22
CA ALA A 114 -0.45 -6.98 13.21
C ALA A 114 0.52 -8.11 12.85
N THR A 115 1.80 -7.92 13.14
CA THR A 115 2.81 -8.98 13.00
C THR A 115 2.54 -10.12 13.98
N ASP A 116 2.59 -11.34 13.49
CA ASP A 116 2.54 -12.57 14.30
C ASP A 116 3.92 -13.24 14.39
N ALA A 117 4.66 -13.23 13.29
CA ALA A 117 6.03 -13.72 13.25
C ALA A 117 6.97 -12.71 12.59
N VAL A 118 8.15 -12.56 13.17
CA VAL A 118 9.26 -11.78 12.63
C VAL A 118 10.53 -12.61 12.73
N ALA A 119 11.27 -12.73 11.62
CA ALA A 119 12.62 -13.25 11.62
C ALA A 119 13.56 -12.26 10.94
N ARG A 120 14.79 -12.19 11.44
CA ARG A 120 15.78 -11.19 11.00
C ARG A 120 17.11 -11.86 10.74
N THR A 121 17.80 -11.40 9.71
CA THR A 121 19.22 -11.74 9.52
C THR A 121 20.07 -11.12 10.64
N ALA A 122 21.26 -11.67 10.87
CA ALA A 122 22.16 -11.18 11.91
C ALA A 122 22.61 -9.72 11.70
N ALA A 123 22.59 -9.23 10.45
CA ALA A 123 22.98 -7.85 10.11
C ALA A 123 21.82 -6.85 10.26
N SER A 124 20.59 -7.32 10.43
CA SER A 124 19.41 -6.45 10.50
C SER A 124 19.34 -5.70 11.83
N GLY A 125 18.90 -4.44 11.76
CA GLY A 125 18.66 -3.60 12.93
C GLY A 125 17.58 -4.18 13.87
N PRO A 126 17.52 -3.70 15.13
CA PRO A 126 16.55 -4.20 16.11
C PRO A 126 15.12 -3.92 15.65
N TYR A 127 14.33 -4.98 15.57
CA TYR A 127 12.91 -4.92 15.23
C TYR A 127 12.20 -6.15 15.82
N SER A 128 10.99 -5.93 16.32
CA SER A 128 10.21 -6.93 17.07
C SER A 128 8.78 -7.09 16.57
N GLY A 129 8.33 -6.24 15.65
CA GLY A 129 6.99 -6.31 15.08
C GLY A 129 6.34 -4.95 14.92
N GLY A 130 5.08 -4.96 14.48
CA GLY A 130 4.36 -3.76 14.15
C GLY A 130 2.87 -3.97 13.98
N LYS A 131 2.17 -2.86 13.71
CA LYS A 131 0.78 -2.84 13.27
C LYS A 131 0.64 -1.96 12.04
N ARG A 132 -0.33 -2.25 11.19
CA ARG A 132 -0.66 -1.41 10.04
C ARG A 132 -2.15 -1.22 9.95
N LEU A 133 -2.56 0.00 9.66
CA LEU A 133 -3.92 0.35 9.33
C LEU A 133 -3.92 0.91 7.91
N TYR A 134 -4.68 0.29 7.00
CA TYR A 134 -4.93 0.79 5.65
C TYR A 134 -6.38 1.24 5.54
N GLY A 135 -6.63 2.32 4.80
CA GLY A 135 -7.98 2.83 4.55
C GLY A 135 -8.11 3.52 3.20
N TYR A 136 -9.17 3.22 2.46
CA TYR A 136 -9.49 3.93 1.22
C TYR A 136 -10.46 5.08 1.49
N VAL A 137 -10.00 6.32 1.30
CA VAL A 137 -10.72 7.54 1.68
C VAL A 137 -10.67 8.54 0.54
N LYS A 138 -11.83 8.98 0.03
CA LYS A 138 -11.94 9.97 -1.05
C LYS A 138 -11.06 9.64 -2.27
N SER A 139 -11.01 8.37 -2.65
CA SER A 139 -10.19 7.83 -3.74
C SER A 139 -8.67 7.79 -3.52
N ASP A 140 -8.21 8.12 -2.31
CA ASP A 140 -6.82 7.99 -1.91
C ASP A 140 -6.65 6.78 -0.98
N LEU A 141 -5.51 6.12 -1.09
CA LEU A 141 -5.09 5.07 -0.16
C LEU A 141 -4.29 5.71 0.98
N MET A 142 -4.82 5.59 2.20
CA MET A 142 -4.19 6.09 3.42
C MET A 142 -3.64 4.91 4.21
N TRP A 143 -2.50 5.09 4.88
CA TRP A 143 -2.06 4.10 5.85
C TRP A 143 -1.26 4.70 7.01
N VAL A 144 -1.27 3.99 8.14
CA VAL A 144 -0.42 4.24 9.31
C VAL A 144 0.30 2.94 9.66
N GLY A 145 1.61 3.02 9.82
CA GLY A 145 2.47 1.95 10.29
C GLY A 145 2.97 2.26 11.69
N GLU A 146 2.84 1.28 12.57
CA GLU A 146 3.41 1.27 13.90
C GLU A 146 4.54 0.26 13.98
N LYS A 147 5.61 0.61 14.69
CA LYS A 147 6.83 -0.19 14.81
C LYS A 147 7.19 -0.37 16.28
N GLN A 148 7.67 -1.56 16.60
CA GLN A 148 8.20 -1.94 17.90
C GLN A 148 9.62 -2.49 17.74
N THR A 149 10.49 -2.15 18.69
CA THR A 149 11.82 -2.75 18.87
C THR A 149 11.93 -3.29 20.30
N PRO A 150 13.02 -4.00 20.67
CA PRO A 150 13.24 -4.39 22.06
C PRO A 150 13.30 -3.20 23.04
N GLU A 151 13.68 -2.02 22.55
CA GLU A 151 13.93 -0.82 23.38
C GLU A 151 12.79 0.21 23.29
N VAL A 152 12.02 0.19 22.21
CA VAL A 152 10.95 1.15 21.93
C VAL A 152 9.62 0.42 21.82
N SER A 153 8.68 0.75 22.71
CA SER A 153 7.31 0.22 22.67
C SER A 153 6.62 0.57 21.35
N LEU A 154 5.66 -0.27 20.95
CA LEU A 154 4.86 -0.07 19.74
C LEU A 154 4.30 1.35 19.67
N ARG A 155 4.57 2.04 18.56
CA ARG A 155 4.12 3.40 18.30
C ARG A 155 4.09 3.70 16.80
N PRO A 156 3.30 4.69 16.35
CA PRO A 156 3.37 5.19 14.99
C PRO A 156 4.80 5.59 14.62
N TYR A 157 5.23 5.18 13.42
CA TYR A 157 6.54 5.53 12.87
C TYR A 157 6.46 6.06 11.44
N MET A 158 5.48 5.61 10.65
CA MET A 158 5.22 6.12 9.32
C MET A 158 3.71 6.25 9.07
N SER A 159 3.33 7.25 8.28
CA SER A 159 1.97 7.36 7.73
C SER A 159 2.02 8.04 6.38
N ALA A 160 1.20 7.63 5.42
CA ALA A 160 1.15 8.23 4.09
C ALA A 160 -0.27 8.37 3.53
N GLN A 161 -0.38 9.29 2.58
CA GLN A 161 -1.52 9.45 1.68
C GLN A 161 -1.06 9.24 0.25
N LEU A 162 -1.67 8.28 -0.44
CA LEU A 162 -1.30 7.87 -1.79
C LEU A 162 -2.46 8.07 -2.76
N LYS A 163 -2.14 8.62 -3.92
CA LYS A 163 -3.07 8.76 -5.04
C LYS A 163 -2.87 7.59 -6.00
N LYS A 164 -3.97 7.14 -6.60
CA LYS A 164 -3.90 6.15 -7.67
C LYS A 164 -3.19 6.76 -8.87
N VAL A 165 -2.18 6.07 -9.39
CA VAL A 165 -1.43 6.49 -10.57
C VAL A 165 -2.24 6.12 -11.80
N VAL A 166 -2.45 7.11 -12.68
CA VAL A 166 -3.04 6.89 -14.01
C VAL A 166 -1.90 6.52 -14.96
N SER A 167 -1.97 5.33 -15.53
CA SER A 167 -1.00 4.84 -16.49
C SER A 167 -1.32 5.32 -17.92
N PRO A 168 -0.35 5.31 -18.85
CA PRO A 168 -0.61 5.58 -20.26
C PRO A 168 -1.65 4.63 -20.88
N GLU A 169 -1.73 3.40 -20.40
CA GLU A 169 -2.72 2.41 -20.85
C GLU A 169 -4.13 2.80 -20.41
N ASP A 170 -4.28 3.25 -19.16
CA ASP A 170 -5.54 3.80 -18.65
C ASP A 170 -5.99 4.99 -19.51
N VAL A 171 -5.06 5.90 -19.85
CA VAL A 171 -5.35 7.03 -20.74
C VAL A 171 -5.76 6.56 -22.13
N ALA A 172 -5.09 5.55 -22.69
CA ALA A 172 -5.42 5.01 -24.00
C ALA A 172 -6.79 4.30 -24.03
N GLU A 173 -7.16 3.60 -22.96
CA GLU A 173 -8.50 3.03 -22.79
C GLU A 173 -9.56 4.11 -22.63
N MET A 174 -9.33 5.11 -21.76
CA MET A 174 -10.21 6.27 -21.63
C MET A 174 -10.43 6.93 -22.99
N ALA A 175 -9.37 7.16 -23.77
CA ALA A 175 -9.44 7.74 -25.11
C ALA A 175 -10.26 6.89 -26.10
N ARG A 176 -10.10 5.56 -26.07
CA ARG A 176 -10.93 4.64 -26.88
C ARG A 176 -12.41 4.69 -26.49
N ASN A 177 -12.69 4.87 -25.21
CA ASN A 177 -14.04 4.97 -24.65
C ASN A 177 -14.68 6.36 -24.84
N LEU A 178 -13.94 7.37 -25.34
CA LEU A 178 -14.49 8.71 -25.58
C LEU A 178 -15.56 8.75 -26.69
N GLY A 179 -15.63 7.78 -27.61
CA GLY A 179 -16.76 7.60 -28.55
C GLY A 179 -17.40 8.87 -29.17
N ASP A 180 -18.70 8.79 -29.54
CA ASP A 180 -19.56 9.89 -30.03
C ASP A 180 -19.92 10.89 -28.90
N LEU A 181 -18.97 11.28 -28.05
CA LEU A 181 -19.21 12.41 -27.18
C LEU A 181 -19.36 13.66 -28.06
N PRO A 182 -20.40 14.50 -27.83
CA PRO A 182 -20.53 15.76 -28.54
C PRO A 182 -19.21 16.55 -28.47
N ASP A 183 -18.78 17.09 -29.60
CA ASP A 183 -17.52 17.85 -29.76
C ASP A 183 -17.56 19.23 -29.04
N ASP A 184 -18.43 19.37 -28.04
CA ASP A 184 -18.62 20.58 -27.24
C ASP A 184 -17.79 20.57 -25.95
N GLY A 185 -17.17 19.44 -25.60
CA GLY A 185 -16.38 19.27 -24.37
C GLY A 185 -17.22 19.35 -23.07
N ILE A 186 -18.52 19.60 -23.15
CA ILE A 186 -19.44 19.66 -22.01
C ILE A 186 -19.72 18.26 -21.48
N ALA A 187 -19.59 17.23 -22.33
CA ALA A 187 -19.76 15.84 -21.98
C ALA A 187 -18.90 15.35 -20.80
N PHE A 188 -17.75 15.98 -20.56
CA PHE A 188 -16.87 15.66 -19.42
C PHE A 188 -17.39 16.14 -18.06
N PHE A 189 -18.41 17.01 -18.04
CA PHE A 189 -18.96 17.62 -16.82
C PHE A 189 -20.36 17.08 -16.44
N LYS A 190 -20.92 16.15 -17.22
CA LYS A 190 -22.21 15.48 -16.93
C LYS A 190 -21.97 14.14 -16.23
#